data_AF-A0A4Q4ZDD1-F1
#
_entry.id   AF-A0A4Q4ZDD1-F1
#
_cell.length_a   1.000
_cell.length_b   1.000
_cell.length_c   1.000
_cell.angle_alpha   90.00
_cell.angle_beta   90.00
_cell.angle_gamma   90.00
#
_symmetry.space_group_name_H-M   'P 1'
#
loop_
_entity.id
_entity.type
_entity.pdbx_description
1 polymer ?
#
loop_
_entity_poly.entity_id
_entity_poly.type
_entity_poly.pdbx_seq_one_letter_code
_entity_poly.pdbx_strand_id
1 'polypeptide(L)'
;MSHRPFPSVSRLSRRTTIAIGALALMLAAAPFLPRSGPQPAIENATDAGPAGLAGATAGTGAVTPAMRAEIDRVLGAARASGRATQGRTLSPAALVRDQVRCATFEGQRYCLHSGWTRSTQAQVVTELSRTAADAARRTPRESTGDLDPLALLRQRQRMPLEARLRADRAELTDAARSVAKVWLLRNQVQGTPLPTGFLAAHPEVRLRTASGDPAATTQPKKASDYPERGYVLTSKRTTEQTRTYWCGPTTMQMIGWGWRYKRSQKTWANRLGTTRDGSSITNLVGATNRYTGWDQERYAGRYIVLDIKDWSYGRWYLLQMRHYGDYRAPVILHPVLLKKWYPYLDDDASGHFQVGRGWNKNGDKANLLRYFEPWNQQRFDPSEPYIARSQERSAYRSYRANKEHFQHNIGV
;
A
#
# COMPACT_ATOMS: atom_id res chain seq x y z
N MET A 1 52.87 -38.96 53.10
CA MET A 1 52.80 -38.46 51.71
C MET A 1 51.61 -39.13 51.04
N SER A 2 50.55 -38.36 50.73
CA SER A 2 49.29 -38.87 50.18
C SER A 2 49.04 -38.20 48.83
N HIS A 3 49.15 -38.94 47.73
CA HIS A 3 48.81 -38.47 46.38
C HIS A 3 47.31 -38.63 46.13
N ARG A 4 46.61 -37.53 45.84
CA ARG A 4 45.24 -37.55 45.31
C ARG A 4 45.29 -37.70 43.78
N PRO A 5 44.47 -38.56 43.16
CA PRO A 5 44.39 -38.66 41.71
C PRO A 5 43.53 -37.53 41.12
N PHE A 6 43.92 -37.05 39.94
CA PHE A 6 43.19 -36.05 39.15
C PHE A 6 41.89 -36.65 38.57
N PRO A 7 40.81 -35.86 38.47
CA PRO A 7 39.53 -36.33 37.93
C PRO A 7 39.63 -36.58 36.41
N SER A 8 39.04 -37.69 35.98
CA SER A 8 38.94 -38.08 34.57
C SER A 8 38.07 -37.09 33.79
N VAL A 9 38.61 -36.54 32.71
CA VAL A 9 37.87 -35.68 31.78
C VAL A 9 36.82 -36.53 31.05
N SER A 10 35.54 -36.31 31.39
CA SER A 10 34.40 -36.95 30.73
C SER A 10 34.36 -36.57 29.25
N ARG A 11 34.53 -37.56 28.37
CA ARG A 11 34.42 -37.37 26.92
C ARG A 11 33.00 -36.91 26.58
N LEU A 12 32.89 -35.67 26.09
CA LEU A 12 31.66 -35.13 25.54
C LEU A 12 31.13 -36.08 24.46
N SER A 13 29.83 -36.38 24.50
CA SER A 13 29.20 -37.24 23.50
C SER A 13 29.33 -36.60 22.11
N ARG A 14 29.47 -37.43 21.07
CA ARG A 14 29.60 -36.98 19.67
C ARG A 14 28.48 -36.01 19.25
N ARG A 15 27.28 -36.15 19.83
CA ARG A 15 26.12 -35.27 19.60
C ARG A 15 26.33 -33.87 20.19
N THR A 16 26.96 -33.78 21.37
CA THR A 16 27.27 -32.51 22.02
C THR A 16 28.36 -31.75 21.25
N THR A 17 29.37 -32.45 20.72
CA THR A 17 30.40 -31.84 19.88
C THR A 17 29.84 -31.29 18.57
N ILE A 18 28.90 -32.00 17.93
CA ILE A 18 28.23 -31.53 16.71
C ILE A 18 27.37 -30.29 16.99
N ALA A 19 26.61 -30.28 18.09
CA ALA A 19 25.79 -29.13 18.47
C ALA A 19 26.63 -27.88 18.76
N ILE A 20 27.76 -28.04 19.46
CA ILE A 20 28.72 -26.95 19.73
C ILE A 20 29.35 -26.46 18.42
N GLY A 21 29.74 -27.38 17.52
CA GLY A 21 30.29 -27.05 16.21
C GLY A 21 29.31 -26.26 15.33
N ALA A 22 28.04 -26.68 15.27
CA ALA A 22 27.00 -25.98 14.52
C ALA A 22 26.70 -24.58 15.10
N LEU A 23 26.68 -24.44 16.43
CA LEU A 23 26.49 -23.14 17.08
C LEU A 23 27.69 -22.21 16.83
N ALA A 24 28.92 -22.72 16.91
CA ALA A 24 30.13 -21.96 16.60
C ALA A 24 30.16 -21.52 15.14
N LEU A 25 29.73 -22.38 14.20
CA LEU A 25 29.63 -22.04 12.78
C LEU A 25 28.57 -20.95 12.52
N MET A 26 27.41 -21.03 13.19
CA MET A 26 26.37 -20.01 13.10
C MET A 26 26.81 -18.66 13.69
N LEU A 27 27.53 -18.67 14.81
CA LEU A 27 28.09 -17.46 15.42
C LEU A 27 29.22 -16.86 14.57
N ALA A 28 30.05 -17.68 13.92
CA ALA A 28 31.10 -17.24 13.01
C ALA A 28 30.54 -16.69 11.68
N ALA A 29 29.39 -17.18 11.22
CA ALA A 29 28.71 -16.69 10.02
C ALA A 29 27.87 -15.41 10.27
N ALA A 30 27.50 -15.13 11.52
CA ALA A 30 26.66 -13.98 11.89
C ALA A 30 27.18 -12.58 11.42
N PRO A 31 28.49 -12.30 11.35
CA PRO A 31 29.01 -11.03 10.80
C PRO A 31 28.90 -10.92 9.28
N PHE A 32 28.83 -12.06 8.59
CA PHE A 32 28.72 -12.15 7.13
C PHE A 32 27.27 -12.24 6.65
N LEU A 33 26.32 -12.43 7.58
CA LEU A 33 24.91 -12.17 7.29
C LEU A 33 24.79 -10.69 6.92
N PRO A 34 24.14 -10.33 5.79
CA PRO A 34 24.03 -8.96 5.35
C PRO A 34 23.33 -8.13 6.43
N ARG A 35 24.13 -7.38 7.21
CA ARG A 35 23.63 -6.36 8.11
C ARG A 35 22.86 -5.38 7.24
N SER A 36 21.63 -5.05 7.66
CA SER A 36 20.88 -3.96 7.08
C SER A 36 21.77 -2.72 7.14
N GLY A 37 22.26 -2.27 5.98
CA GLY A 37 23.12 -1.10 5.87
C GLY A 37 22.47 0.16 6.47
N PRO A 38 23.27 1.22 6.67
CA PRO A 38 22.76 2.48 7.21
C PRO A 38 21.51 2.93 6.45
N GLN A 39 20.43 3.22 7.19
CA GLN A 39 19.19 3.68 6.57
C GLN A 39 19.36 5.11 6.09
N PRO A 40 18.76 5.47 4.94
CA PRO A 40 18.72 6.87 4.55
C PRO A 40 18.02 7.68 5.64
N ALA A 41 18.60 8.83 5.99
CA ALA A 41 17.99 9.78 6.90
C ALA A 41 16.58 10.16 6.40
N ILE A 42 15.68 10.47 7.33
CA ILE A 42 14.36 10.98 6.94
C ILE A 42 14.57 12.43 6.47
N GLU A 43 14.64 12.62 5.16
CA GLU A 43 14.58 13.95 4.56
C GLU A 43 13.22 14.58 4.87
N ASN A 44 13.26 15.81 5.41
CA ASN A 44 12.06 16.58 5.73
C ASN A 44 11.42 17.12 4.46
N ALA A 45 10.10 17.32 4.48
CA ALA A 45 9.44 18.16 3.48
C ALA A 45 10.04 19.57 3.53
N THR A 46 10.22 20.20 2.37
CA THR A 46 10.68 21.59 2.26
C THR A 46 9.65 22.54 2.89
N ASP A 47 10.10 23.63 3.51
CA ASP A 47 9.26 24.59 4.28
C ASP A 47 8.28 25.42 3.40
N ALA A 48 8.01 24.99 2.17
CA ALA A 48 7.16 25.69 1.21
C ALA A 48 5.71 25.18 1.29
N GLY A 49 4.99 25.57 2.33
CA GLY A 49 3.55 25.32 2.45
C GLY A 49 2.82 26.51 3.06
N PRO A 50 1.60 26.85 2.60
CA PRO A 50 0.83 27.89 3.24
C PRO A 50 0.46 27.49 4.67
N ALA A 51 0.51 28.50 5.54
CA ALA A 51 0.22 28.42 6.96
C ALA A 51 -1.11 27.70 7.26
N GLY A 52 -1.09 26.73 8.18
CA GLY A 52 -2.29 26.18 8.83
C GLY A 52 -2.90 24.91 8.19
N LEU A 53 -2.31 24.36 7.13
CA LEU A 53 -2.77 23.11 6.51
C LEU A 53 -2.14 21.85 7.09
N ALA A 54 -1.32 22.00 8.12
CA ALA A 54 -0.54 20.93 8.75
C ALA A 54 -1.40 19.75 9.25
N GLY A 55 -2.68 19.97 9.58
CA GLY A 55 -3.64 18.93 9.98
C GLY A 55 -4.85 18.79 9.06
N ALA A 56 -4.84 19.44 7.89
CA ALA A 56 -5.98 19.45 6.99
C ALA A 56 -6.17 18.09 6.29
N THR A 57 -7.43 17.77 6.02
CA THR A 57 -7.81 16.68 5.11
C THR A 57 -8.91 17.17 4.16
N ALA A 58 -9.23 16.36 3.16
CA ALA A 58 -10.28 16.65 2.20
C ALA A 58 -11.38 15.58 2.27
N GLY A 59 -12.62 16.04 2.36
CA GLY A 59 -13.81 15.21 2.21
C GLY A 59 -14.05 14.78 0.76
N THR A 60 -15.31 14.59 0.40
CA THR A 60 -15.70 14.30 -0.99
C THR A 60 -15.95 15.60 -1.74
N GLY A 61 -15.10 15.91 -2.72
CA GLY A 61 -15.26 17.10 -3.56
C GLY A 61 -16.40 16.97 -4.58
N ALA A 62 -16.82 18.11 -5.14
CA ALA A 62 -17.77 18.15 -6.24
C ALA A 62 -17.08 17.80 -7.57
N VAL A 63 -17.84 17.23 -8.52
CA VAL A 63 -17.34 17.04 -9.89
C VAL A 63 -17.75 18.24 -10.74
N THR A 64 -16.78 19.10 -11.03
CA THR A 64 -16.99 20.32 -11.82
C THR A 64 -17.31 20.01 -13.29
N PRO A 65 -17.87 20.96 -14.05
CA PRO A 65 -18.06 20.80 -15.50
C PRO A 65 -16.78 20.41 -16.25
N ALA A 66 -15.64 21.02 -15.90
CA ALA A 66 -14.35 20.70 -16.51
C ALA A 66 -13.90 19.25 -16.21
N MET A 67 -14.08 18.79 -14.97
CA MET A 67 -13.80 17.39 -14.62
C MET A 67 -14.73 16.42 -15.36
N ARG A 68 -16.02 16.74 -15.52
CA ARG A 68 -16.95 15.92 -16.31
C ARG A 68 -16.52 15.82 -17.77
N ALA A 69 -16.14 16.94 -18.38
CA ALA A 69 -15.64 16.97 -19.75
C ALA A 69 -14.38 16.11 -19.92
N GLU A 70 -13.47 16.15 -18.94
CA GLU A 70 -12.28 15.29 -18.95
C GLU A 70 -12.62 13.80 -18.81
N ILE A 71 -13.56 13.44 -17.94
CA ILE A 71 -14.06 12.07 -17.82
C ILE A 71 -14.66 11.62 -19.16
N ASP A 72 -15.48 12.46 -19.79
CA ASP A 72 -16.14 12.16 -21.06
C ASP A 72 -15.13 12.03 -22.20
N ARG A 73 -14.05 12.83 -22.22
CA ARG A 73 -12.94 12.68 -23.16
C ARG A 73 -12.28 11.31 -23.04
N VAL A 74 -11.94 10.89 -21.81
CA VAL A 74 -11.30 9.59 -21.56
C VAL A 74 -12.23 8.44 -21.96
N LEU A 75 -13.51 8.51 -21.61
CA LEU A 75 -14.50 7.48 -21.95
C LEU A 75 -14.86 7.46 -23.44
N GLY A 76 -14.85 8.60 -24.12
CA GLY A 76 -15.01 8.69 -25.57
C GLY A 76 -13.90 7.93 -26.29
N ALA A 77 -12.65 8.13 -25.87
CA ALA A 77 -11.51 7.39 -26.40
C ALA A 77 -11.59 5.88 -26.08
N ALA A 78 -12.04 5.52 -24.86
CA ALA A 78 -12.26 4.12 -24.47
C ALA A 78 -13.37 3.45 -25.30
N ARG A 79 -14.45 4.18 -25.62
CA ARG A 79 -15.54 3.66 -26.46
C ARG A 79 -15.08 3.42 -27.90
N ALA A 80 -14.34 4.36 -28.49
CA ALA A 80 -13.81 4.22 -29.85
C ALA A 80 -12.88 3.00 -29.96
N SER A 81 -11.94 2.86 -29.01
CA SER A 81 -11.02 1.73 -28.94
C SER A 81 -11.75 0.40 -28.67
N GLY A 82 -12.70 0.40 -27.73
CA GLY A 82 -13.48 -0.78 -27.36
C GLY A 82 -14.33 -1.33 -28.51
N ARG A 83 -14.89 -0.47 -29.37
CA ARG A 83 -15.59 -0.91 -30.59
C ARG A 83 -14.63 -1.55 -31.59
N ALA A 84 -13.43 -0.99 -31.77
CA ALA A 84 -12.42 -1.52 -32.68
C ALA A 84 -11.81 -2.86 -32.21
N THR A 85 -11.88 -3.15 -30.91
CA THR A 85 -11.31 -4.35 -30.29
C THR A 85 -12.35 -5.38 -29.84
N GLN A 86 -13.64 -5.11 -30.05
CA GLN A 86 -14.73 -5.99 -29.64
C GLN A 86 -14.61 -7.37 -30.30
N GLY A 87 -14.71 -8.43 -29.49
CA GLY A 87 -14.59 -9.81 -29.96
C GLY A 87 -13.16 -10.27 -30.28
N ARG A 88 -12.15 -9.40 -30.13
CA ARG A 88 -10.74 -9.74 -30.41
C ARG A 88 -9.99 -10.15 -29.15
N THR A 89 -9.19 -11.21 -29.27
CA THR A 89 -8.17 -11.54 -28.27
C THR A 89 -6.98 -10.59 -28.46
N LEU A 90 -6.76 -9.72 -27.48
CA LEU A 90 -5.66 -8.76 -27.49
C LEU A 90 -4.42 -9.35 -26.80
N SER A 91 -3.24 -9.01 -27.32
CA SER A 91 -1.97 -9.29 -26.62
C SER A 91 -1.90 -8.50 -25.30
N PRO A 92 -1.09 -8.91 -24.31
CA PRO A 92 -0.94 -8.19 -23.05
C PRO A 92 -0.65 -6.69 -23.21
N ALA A 93 0.28 -6.33 -24.10
CA ALA A 93 0.61 -4.93 -24.37
C ALA A 93 -0.53 -4.18 -25.09
N ALA A 94 -1.30 -4.87 -25.94
CA ALA A 94 -2.48 -4.27 -26.59
C ALA A 94 -3.62 -4.05 -25.58
N LEU A 95 -3.84 -4.95 -24.62
CA LEU A 95 -4.80 -4.77 -23.53
C LEU A 95 -4.44 -3.54 -22.69
N VAL A 96 -3.17 -3.38 -22.32
CA VAL A 96 -2.69 -2.22 -21.56
C VAL A 96 -2.96 -0.93 -22.33
N ARG A 97 -2.61 -0.86 -23.62
CA ARG A 97 -2.86 0.33 -24.46
C ARG A 97 -4.35 0.63 -24.65
N ASP A 98 -5.19 -0.40 -24.74
CA ASP A 98 -6.64 -0.25 -24.94
C ASP A 98 -7.33 0.34 -23.71
N GLN A 99 -6.96 -0.13 -22.52
CA GLN A 99 -7.71 0.11 -21.29
C GLN A 99 -7.04 1.10 -20.32
N VAL A 100 -5.70 1.23 -20.32
CA VAL A 100 -5.02 2.18 -19.43
C VAL A 100 -5.02 3.56 -20.05
N ARG A 101 -5.86 4.44 -19.48
CA ARG A 101 -6.03 5.83 -19.92
C ARG A 101 -5.95 6.77 -18.74
N CYS A 102 -5.40 7.95 -18.96
CA CYS A 102 -5.25 8.93 -17.92
C CYS A 102 -6.16 10.15 -18.13
N ALA A 103 -6.71 10.61 -17.01
CA ALA A 103 -7.40 11.88 -16.87
C ALA A 103 -6.49 12.89 -16.15
N THR A 104 -6.67 14.17 -16.43
CA THR A 104 -6.05 15.27 -15.69
C THR A 104 -7.13 16.10 -15.00
N PHE A 105 -7.10 16.11 -13.67
CA PHE A 105 -7.98 16.92 -12.84
C PHE A 105 -7.13 18.01 -12.18
N GLU A 106 -7.34 19.27 -12.56
CA GLU A 106 -6.63 20.42 -11.97
C GLU A 106 -5.10 20.26 -11.99
N GLY A 107 -4.56 19.80 -13.12
CA GLY A 107 -3.13 19.54 -13.27
C GLY A 107 -2.61 18.26 -12.62
N GLN A 108 -3.43 17.54 -11.84
CA GLN A 108 -3.10 16.25 -11.25
C GLN A 108 -3.52 15.11 -12.18
N ARG A 109 -2.67 14.10 -12.37
CA ARG A 109 -2.94 12.97 -13.28
C ARG A 109 -3.42 11.74 -12.52
N TYR A 110 -4.54 11.20 -12.97
CA TYR A 110 -5.06 9.89 -12.56
C TYR A 110 -5.08 8.95 -13.75
N CYS A 111 -4.56 7.73 -13.61
CA CYS A 111 -4.61 6.72 -14.66
C CYS A 111 -5.48 5.55 -14.21
N LEU A 112 -6.47 5.18 -15.03
CA LEU A 112 -7.35 4.04 -14.79
C LEU A 112 -6.54 2.79 -14.41
N HIS A 113 -6.98 2.12 -13.36
CA HIS A 113 -6.40 0.90 -12.81
C HIS A 113 -5.01 1.04 -12.18
N SER A 114 -4.44 2.25 -12.17
CA SER A 114 -3.12 2.54 -11.59
C SER A 114 -3.22 3.48 -10.39
N GLY A 115 -4.03 4.53 -10.48
CA GLY A 115 -4.21 5.54 -9.43
C GLY A 115 -3.66 6.92 -9.79
N TRP A 116 -3.49 7.76 -8.77
CA TRP A 116 -2.89 9.09 -8.89
C TRP A 116 -1.38 9.01 -9.04
N THR A 117 -0.83 9.56 -10.12
CA THR A 117 0.58 9.44 -10.48
C THR A 117 1.17 10.77 -10.95
N ARG A 118 2.51 10.84 -11.01
CA ARG A 118 3.25 11.89 -11.73
C ARG A 118 3.75 11.42 -13.09
N SER A 119 3.77 10.11 -13.33
CA SER A 119 4.17 9.55 -14.62
C SER A 119 3.22 9.98 -15.73
N THR A 120 3.74 10.15 -16.94
CA THR A 120 2.92 10.36 -18.13
C THR A 120 2.14 9.09 -18.48
N GLN A 121 1.07 9.21 -19.27
CA GLN A 121 0.33 8.03 -19.74
C GLN A 121 1.25 7.05 -20.47
N ALA A 122 2.16 7.55 -21.30
CA ALA A 122 3.12 6.72 -22.02
C ALA A 122 4.04 5.94 -21.06
N GLN A 123 4.52 6.58 -19.98
CA GLN A 123 5.33 5.91 -18.97
C GLN A 123 4.54 4.81 -18.25
N VAL A 124 3.30 5.09 -17.82
CA VAL A 124 2.42 4.10 -17.16
C VAL A 124 2.12 2.92 -18.09
N VAL A 125 1.78 3.19 -19.35
CA VAL A 125 1.51 2.16 -20.37
C VAL A 125 2.74 1.30 -20.62
N THR A 126 3.93 1.89 -20.76
CA THR A 126 5.18 1.15 -20.99
C THR A 126 5.48 0.21 -19.81
N GLU A 127 5.36 0.71 -18.58
CA GLU A 127 5.63 -0.06 -17.37
C GLU A 127 4.63 -1.20 -17.17
N LEU A 128 3.34 -0.93 -17.32
CA LEU A 128 2.30 -1.95 -17.24
C LEU A 128 2.39 -2.96 -18.39
N SER A 129 2.78 -2.54 -19.59
CA SER A 129 3.00 -3.45 -20.72
C SER A 129 4.14 -4.42 -20.45
N ARG A 130 5.26 -3.92 -19.90
CA ARG A 130 6.39 -4.76 -19.48
C ARG A 130 5.97 -5.75 -18.39
N THR A 131 5.28 -5.26 -17.38
CA THR A 131 4.78 -6.10 -16.27
C THR A 131 3.80 -7.16 -16.76
N ALA A 132 2.85 -6.80 -17.62
CA ALA A 132 1.89 -7.73 -18.18
C ALA A 132 2.56 -8.79 -19.08
N ALA A 133 3.59 -8.40 -19.85
CA ALA A 133 4.39 -9.34 -20.63
C ALA A 133 5.20 -10.30 -19.73
N ASP A 134 5.77 -9.80 -18.63
CA ASP A 134 6.45 -10.63 -17.64
C ASP A 134 5.47 -11.60 -16.96
N ALA A 135 4.30 -11.13 -16.54
CA ALA A 135 3.25 -11.95 -15.93
C ALA A 135 2.78 -13.06 -16.88
N ALA A 136 2.72 -12.79 -18.19
CA ALA A 136 2.36 -13.80 -19.19
C ALA A 136 3.45 -14.88 -19.40
N ARG A 137 4.72 -14.60 -19.06
CA ARG A 137 5.86 -15.52 -19.27
C ARG A 137 6.25 -16.32 -18.03
N ARG A 138 5.92 -15.85 -16.83
CA ARG A 138 6.41 -16.43 -15.58
C ARG A 138 5.71 -17.74 -15.24
N THR A 139 6.49 -18.69 -14.73
CA THR A 139 5.97 -19.81 -13.94
C THR A 139 5.16 -19.26 -12.77
N PRO A 140 4.03 -19.88 -12.39
CA PRO A 140 3.25 -19.44 -11.24
C PRO A 140 4.14 -19.33 -10.00
N ARG A 141 4.30 -18.12 -9.47
CA ARG A 141 4.72 -17.93 -8.07
C ARG A 141 3.53 -18.22 -7.19
N GLU A 142 3.78 -18.43 -5.90
CA GLU A 142 2.69 -18.47 -4.94
C GLU A 142 1.87 -17.18 -5.02
N SER A 143 0.61 -17.32 -5.46
CA SER A 143 -0.32 -16.22 -5.61
C SER A 143 -1.00 -15.96 -4.28
N THR A 144 -0.78 -14.78 -3.73
CA THR A 144 -1.31 -14.40 -2.42
C THR A 144 -2.61 -13.58 -2.50
N GLY A 145 -3.06 -13.25 -3.72
CA GLY A 145 -4.37 -12.64 -3.97
C GLY A 145 -4.40 -11.16 -4.28
N ASP A 146 -3.25 -10.54 -4.56
CA ASP A 146 -3.23 -9.30 -5.34
C ASP A 146 -3.51 -9.63 -6.81
N LEU A 147 -4.39 -8.84 -7.40
CA LEU A 147 -4.76 -8.97 -8.80
C LEU A 147 -3.69 -8.32 -9.69
N ASP A 148 -2.88 -9.14 -10.34
CA ASP A 148 -1.88 -8.68 -11.29
C ASP A 148 -2.53 -7.84 -12.43
N PRO A 149 -1.78 -6.94 -13.08
CA PRO A 149 -2.39 -5.99 -14.00
C PRO A 149 -2.95 -6.69 -15.24
N LEU A 150 -2.36 -7.80 -15.70
CA LEU A 150 -2.88 -8.52 -16.86
C LEU A 150 -4.19 -9.23 -16.50
N ALA A 151 -4.28 -9.85 -15.32
CA ALA A 151 -5.52 -10.44 -14.83
C ALA A 151 -6.64 -9.39 -14.67
N LEU A 152 -6.33 -8.22 -14.12
CA LEU A 152 -7.28 -7.10 -14.03
C LEU A 152 -7.80 -6.68 -15.41
N LEU A 153 -6.90 -6.46 -16.37
CA LEU A 153 -7.27 -6.03 -17.73
C LEU A 153 -8.07 -7.12 -18.48
N ARG A 154 -7.75 -8.40 -18.26
CA ARG A 154 -8.53 -9.52 -18.79
C ARG A 154 -9.92 -9.59 -18.15
N GLN A 155 -10.03 -9.39 -16.84
CA GLN A 155 -11.31 -9.34 -16.14
C GLN A 155 -12.19 -8.21 -16.71
N ARG A 156 -11.61 -7.02 -16.94
CA ARG A 156 -12.29 -5.89 -17.58
C ARG A 156 -12.68 -6.18 -19.03
N GLN A 157 -11.82 -6.84 -19.81
CA GLN A 157 -12.10 -7.21 -21.20
C GLN A 157 -13.29 -8.17 -21.33
N ARG A 158 -13.53 -9.02 -20.32
CA ARG A 158 -14.69 -9.94 -20.28
C ARG A 158 -16.01 -9.23 -19.96
N MET A 159 -15.97 -7.99 -19.50
CA MET A 159 -17.19 -7.21 -19.26
C MET A 159 -17.78 -6.71 -20.59
N PRO A 160 -19.11 -6.66 -20.74
CA PRO A 160 -19.73 -5.91 -21.82
C PRO A 160 -19.21 -4.48 -21.86
N LEU A 161 -18.99 -3.92 -23.06
CA LEU A 161 -18.37 -2.59 -23.23
C LEU A 161 -19.04 -1.51 -22.37
N GLU A 162 -20.37 -1.46 -22.36
CA GLU A 162 -21.12 -0.49 -21.54
C GLU A 162 -20.93 -0.70 -20.04
N ALA A 163 -20.80 -1.95 -19.57
CA ALA A 163 -20.49 -2.24 -18.17
C ALA A 163 -19.08 -1.79 -17.80
N ARG A 164 -18.11 -1.97 -18.71
CA ARG A 164 -16.73 -1.48 -18.54
C ARG A 164 -16.70 0.04 -18.48
N LEU A 165 -17.34 0.74 -19.43
CA LEU A 165 -17.42 2.20 -19.44
C LEU A 165 -18.10 2.78 -18.20
N ARG A 166 -19.12 2.10 -17.65
CA ARG A 166 -19.72 2.50 -16.35
C ARG A 166 -18.74 2.35 -15.20
N ALA A 167 -17.96 1.28 -15.17
CA ALA A 167 -16.95 1.08 -14.13
C ALA A 167 -15.81 2.11 -14.24
N ASP A 168 -15.33 2.39 -15.45
CA ASP A 168 -14.31 3.41 -15.71
C ASP A 168 -14.82 4.80 -15.33
N ARG A 169 -16.08 5.13 -15.66
CA ARG A 169 -16.72 6.39 -15.22
C ARG A 169 -16.76 6.48 -13.70
N ALA A 170 -17.14 5.42 -13.00
CA ALA A 170 -17.21 5.42 -11.55
C ALA A 170 -15.81 5.64 -10.94
N GLU A 171 -14.78 4.96 -11.45
CA GLU A 171 -13.40 5.13 -11.00
C GLU A 171 -12.88 6.56 -11.24
N LEU A 172 -13.10 7.12 -12.43
CA LEU A 172 -12.69 8.49 -12.76
C LEU A 172 -13.49 9.56 -12.00
N THR A 173 -14.76 9.31 -11.72
CA THR A 173 -15.59 10.18 -10.89
C THR A 173 -15.06 10.18 -9.45
N ASP A 174 -14.72 9.00 -8.93
CA ASP A 174 -14.15 8.86 -7.59
C ASP A 174 -12.79 9.55 -7.48
N ALA A 175 -11.98 9.48 -8.53
CA ALA A 175 -10.74 10.25 -8.66
C ALA A 175 -11.03 11.76 -8.72
N ALA A 176 -11.89 12.25 -9.61
CA ALA A 176 -12.20 13.68 -9.70
C ALA A 176 -12.62 14.27 -8.33
N ARG A 177 -13.44 13.54 -7.58
CA ARG A 177 -13.89 13.92 -6.22
C ARG A 177 -12.79 13.92 -5.16
N SER A 178 -11.62 13.35 -5.44
CA SER A 178 -10.50 13.26 -4.49
C SER A 178 -9.31 14.16 -4.87
N VAL A 179 -9.43 15.03 -5.87
CA VAL A 179 -8.28 15.83 -6.35
C VAL A 179 -7.71 16.75 -5.27
N ALA A 180 -8.57 17.33 -4.41
CA ALA A 180 -8.15 18.15 -3.28
C ALA A 180 -7.29 17.36 -2.29
N LYS A 181 -7.63 16.09 -2.02
CA LYS A 181 -6.84 15.19 -1.17
C LYS A 181 -5.43 15.01 -1.72
N VAL A 182 -5.29 14.84 -3.03
CA VAL A 182 -3.99 14.67 -3.70
C VAL A 182 -3.14 15.92 -3.57
N TRP A 183 -3.72 17.09 -3.86
CA TRP A 183 -3.04 18.37 -3.68
C TRP A 183 -2.57 18.56 -2.24
N LEU A 184 -3.43 18.29 -1.25
CA LEU A 184 -3.06 18.35 0.16
C LEU A 184 -1.92 17.40 0.51
N LEU A 185 -1.98 16.13 0.10
CA LEU A 185 -0.93 15.16 0.39
C LEU A 185 0.41 15.57 -0.24
N ARG A 186 0.40 16.02 -1.50
CA ARG A 186 1.61 16.49 -2.18
C ARG A 186 2.17 17.76 -1.54
N ASN A 187 1.31 18.67 -1.09
CA ASN A 187 1.76 19.83 -0.34
C ASN A 187 2.37 19.43 1.02
N GLN A 188 1.65 18.66 1.81
CA GLN A 188 2.02 18.29 3.18
C GLN A 188 3.22 17.35 3.27
N VAL A 189 3.44 16.51 2.24
CA VAL A 189 4.49 15.49 2.26
C VAL A 189 5.62 15.79 1.28
N GLN A 190 5.33 16.39 0.13
CA GLN A 190 6.33 16.69 -0.90
C GLN A 190 6.69 18.18 -0.99
N GLY A 191 6.03 19.07 -0.23
CA GLY A 191 6.25 20.51 -0.29
C GLY A 191 5.79 21.16 -1.61
N THR A 192 4.89 20.51 -2.36
CA THR A 192 4.36 21.08 -3.60
C THR A 192 3.44 22.26 -3.27
N PRO A 193 3.67 23.48 -3.80
CA PRO A 193 2.79 24.61 -3.55
C PRO A 193 1.36 24.32 -4.01
N LEU A 194 0.38 24.79 -3.25
CA LEU A 194 -1.02 24.71 -3.66
C LEU A 194 -1.32 25.79 -4.71
N PRO A 195 -2.22 25.52 -5.66
CA PRO A 195 -2.69 26.54 -6.60
C PRO A 195 -3.28 27.77 -5.89
N THR A 196 -3.16 28.94 -6.50
CA THR A 196 -3.83 30.16 -6.01
C THR A 196 -5.33 29.94 -5.90
N GLY A 197 -5.93 30.35 -4.77
CA GLY A 197 -7.36 30.17 -4.52
C GLY A 197 -7.79 28.74 -4.20
N PHE A 198 -6.87 27.81 -3.96
CA PHE A 198 -7.16 26.39 -3.72
C PHE A 198 -8.25 26.18 -2.64
N LEU A 199 -8.17 26.85 -1.49
CA LEU A 199 -9.17 26.68 -0.42
C LEU A 199 -10.56 27.22 -0.79
N ALA A 200 -10.63 28.24 -1.65
CA ALA A 200 -11.90 28.74 -2.16
C ALA A 200 -12.50 27.79 -3.21
N ALA A 201 -11.65 27.16 -4.03
CA ALA A 201 -12.05 26.16 -5.02
C ALA A 201 -12.46 24.82 -4.40
N HIS A 202 -11.93 24.49 -3.22
CA HIS A 202 -12.17 23.23 -2.52
C HIS A 202 -12.75 23.43 -1.11
N PRO A 203 -14.04 23.78 -0.99
CA PRO A 203 -14.70 23.92 0.31
C PRO A 203 -14.77 22.60 1.10
N GLU A 204 -14.55 21.45 0.46
CA GLU A 204 -14.39 20.15 1.10
C GLU A 204 -13.07 19.99 1.86
N VAL A 205 -12.10 20.89 1.66
CA VAL A 205 -10.87 20.95 2.46
C VAL A 205 -11.21 21.58 3.79
N ARG A 206 -11.05 20.80 4.86
CA ARG A 206 -11.29 21.28 6.21
C ARG A 206 -9.97 21.39 6.94
N LEU A 207 -9.71 22.60 7.44
CA LEU A 207 -8.71 22.83 8.46
C LEU A 207 -9.21 22.15 9.73
N ARG A 208 -8.46 21.19 10.27
CA ARG A 208 -8.69 20.80 11.67
C ARG A 208 -8.26 22.01 12.49
N THR A 209 -9.25 22.76 12.99
CA THR A 209 -9.02 23.66 14.11
C THR A 209 -8.45 22.77 15.21
N ALA A 210 -7.15 22.92 15.50
CA ALA A 210 -6.57 22.29 16.66
C ALA A 210 -7.47 22.65 17.84
N SER A 211 -7.85 21.64 18.62
CA SER A 211 -8.61 21.82 19.85
C SER A 211 -7.92 22.88 20.71
N GLY A 212 -8.45 24.10 20.73
CA GLY A 212 -8.17 25.14 21.73
C GLY A 212 -6.79 25.81 21.74
N ASP A 213 -5.77 25.32 21.03
CA ASP A 213 -4.45 25.96 21.04
C ASP A 213 -4.29 26.99 19.91
N PRO A 214 -4.17 28.31 20.22
CA PRO A 214 -3.99 29.37 19.22
C PRO A 214 -2.65 29.28 18.49
N ALA A 215 -1.74 28.41 18.93
CA ALA A 215 -0.40 28.21 18.38
C ALA A 215 -0.33 27.02 17.40
N ALA A 216 -1.43 26.71 16.68
CA ALA A 216 -1.40 25.72 15.62
C ALA A 216 -0.33 26.11 14.58
N THR A 217 0.78 25.38 14.60
CA THR A 217 1.96 25.73 13.83
C THR A 217 1.63 25.76 12.34
N THR A 218 2.03 26.86 11.71
CA THR A 218 1.80 27.12 10.29
C THR A 218 2.70 26.29 9.38
N GLN A 219 3.72 25.67 9.95
CA GLN A 219 4.76 24.94 9.23
C GLN A 219 4.31 23.53 8.83
N PRO A 220 4.76 23.02 7.67
CA PRO A 220 4.58 21.61 7.31
C PRO A 220 5.15 20.70 8.40
N LYS A 221 4.36 19.70 8.84
CA LYS A 221 4.84 18.75 9.85
C LYS A 221 6.01 17.92 9.32
N LYS A 222 7.05 17.83 10.13
CA LYS A 222 8.23 16.99 9.92
C LYS A 222 8.09 15.69 10.70
N ALA A 223 8.96 14.73 10.41
CA ALA A 223 8.98 13.47 11.14
C ALA A 223 9.15 13.71 12.65
N SER A 224 10.01 14.65 13.05
CA SER A 224 10.28 15.06 14.44
C SER A 224 9.02 15.39 15.24
N ASP A 225 7.98 15.92 14.60
CA ASP A 225 6.79 16.47 15.26
C ASP A 225 5.83 15.38 15.77
N TYR A 226 6.04 14.15 15.33
CA TYR A 226 5.28 12.99 15.80
C TYR A 226 5.88 12.41 17.08
N PRO A 227 5.10 11.73 17.95
CA PRO A 227 5.69 10.95 19.02
C PRO A 227 6.58 9.81 18.48
N GLU A 228 7.41 9.26 19.37
CA GLU A 228 8.28 8.12 19.06
C GLU A 228 7.49 6.95 18.45
N ARG A 229 6.33 6.65 19.01
CA ARG A 229 5.45 5.57 18.57
C ARG A 229 4.02 6.06 18.44
N GLY A 230 3.30 5.48 17.50
CA GLY A 230 1.86 5.68 17.39
C GLY A 230 1.22 4.62 16.51
N TYR A 231 -0.06 4.36 16.75
CA TYR A 231 -0.78 3.31 16.05
C TYR A 231 -2.28 3.52 16.09
N VAL A 232 -2.93 2.95 15.10
CA VAL A 232 -4.38 2.74 14.99
C VAL A 232 -4.65 1.24 15.08
N LEU A 233 -5.93 0.87 15.04
CA LEU A 233 -6.37 -0.53 15.08
C LEU A 233 -5.75 -1.29 16.26
N THR A 234 -6.03 -0.83 17.48
CA THR A 234 -5.46 -1.39 18.72
C THR A 234 -5.98 -2.80 19.03
N SER A 235 -7.03 -3.26 18.34
CA SER A 235 -7.64 -4.55 18.58
C SER A 235 -6.71 -5.70 18.23
N LYS A 236 -6.64 -6.72 19.09
CA LYS A 236 -6.02 -8.03 18.78
C LYS A 236 -6.78 -8.82 17.69
N ARG A 237 -7.87 -8.26 17.15
CA ARG A 237 -8.70 -8.89 16.11
C ARG A 237 -7.95 -8.84 14.79
N THR A 238 -7.24 -9.93 14.51
CA THR A 238 -6.52 -10.19 13.28
C THR A 238 -6.87 -11.60 12.83
N THR A 239 -6.65 -11.90 11.55
CA THR A 239 -6.89 -13.23 11.01
C THR A 239 -6.01 -13.44 9.79
N GLU A 240 -5.64 -14.68 9.55
CA GLU A 240 -5.04 -15.10 8.29
C GLU A 240 -6.10 -15.25 7.20
N GLN A 241 -5.67 -15.17 5.94
CA GLN A 241 -6.54 -15.36 4.80
C GLN A 241 -6.94 -16.82 4.64
N THR A 242 -8.21 -17.09 4.31
CA THR A 242 -8.70 -18.48 4.23
C THR A 242 -8.48 -19.14 2.87
N ARG A 243 -8.07 -18.37 1.85
CA ARG A 243 -7.74 -18.85 0.50
C ARG A 243 -6.46 -18.19 0.04
N THR A 244 -5.67 -18.87 -0.79
CA THR A 244 -4.40 -18.33 -1.30
C THR A 244 -4.59 -17.00 -2.02
N TYR A 245 -5.72 -16.78 -2.69
CA TYR A 245 -6.02 -15.53 -3.41
C TYR A 245 -6.85 -14.50 -2.61
N TRP A 246 -6.90 -14.58 -1.27
CA TRP A 246 -7.79 -13.76 -0.42
C TRP A 246 -7.07 -12.73 0.48
N CYS A 247 -5.86 -12.27 0.15
CA CYS A 247 -5.23 -11.19 0.92
C CYS A 247 -6.08 -9.91 0.95
N GLY A 248 -6.71 -9.53 -0.18
CA GLY A 248 -7.59 -8.37 -0.27
C GLY A 248 -8.81 -8.43 0.66
N PRO A 249 -9.66 -9.48 0.56
CA PRO A 249 -10.79 -9.69 1.47
C PRO A 249 -10.40 -9.72 2.96
N THR A 250 -9.25 -10.30 3.27
CA THR A 250 -8.73 -10.42 4.65
C THR A 250 -8.24 -9.09 5.18
N THR A 251 -7.52 -8.32 4.36
CA THR A 251 -7.14 -6.92 4.64
C THR A 251 -8.39 -6.09 4.93
N MET A 252 -9.42 -6.16 4.08
CA MET A 252 -10.67 -5.43 4.30
C MET A 252 -11.43 -5.89 5.54
N GLN A 253 -11.35 -7.17 5.89
CA GLN A 253 -11.91 -7.67 7.14
C GLN A 253 -11.27 -7.01 8.35
N MET A 254 -9.94 -6.95 8.41
CA MET A 254 -9.23 -6.32 9.51
C MET A 254 -9.44 -4.80 9.57
N ILE A 255 -9.49 -4.12 8.42
CA ILE A 255 -9.87 -2.69 8.35
C ILE A 255 -11.31 -2.47 8.84
N GLY A 256 -12.24 -3.32 8.43
CA GLY A 256 -13.66 -3.24 8.80
C GLY A 256 -13.90 -3.49 10.29
N TRP A 257 -13.15 -4.42 10.90
CA TRP A 257 -13.18 -4.68 12.34
C TRP A 257 -12.69 -3.50 13.18
N GLY A 258 -11.74 -2.74 12.64
CA GLY A 258 -11.25 -1.49 13.22
C GLY A 258 -12.28 -0.37 13.35
N TRP A 259 -13.38 -0.47 12.61
CA TRP A 259 -14.47 0.47 12.62
C TRP A 259 -15.62 -0.07 13.51
N ARG A 260 -16.63 -0.68 12.90
CA ARG A 260 -17.75 -1.37 13.57
C ARG A 260 -18.29 -2.56 12.76
N TYR A 261 -17.65 -2.91 11.64
CA TYR A 261 -18.17 -3.90 10.69
C TYR A 261 -17.53 -5.27 10.89
N LYS A 262 -18.23 -6.15 11.62
CA LYS A 262 -17.85 -7.56 11.79
C LYS A 262 -18.28 -8.42 10.59
N ARG A 263 -17.72 -8.15 9.41
CA ARG A 263 -18.00 -8.93 8.19
C ARG A 263 -16.94 -10.02 7.98
N SER A 264 -17.32 -11.09 7.29
CA SER A 264 -16.43 -12.21 6.96
C SER A 264 -15.57 -11.91 5.72
N GLN A 265 -14.50 -12.68 5.49
CA GLN A 265 -13.73 -12.60 4.25
C GLN A 265 -14.62 -12.84 3.03
N LYS A 266 -15.58 -13.78 3.10
CA LYS A 266 -16.55 -14.03 2.02
C LYS A 266 -17.39 -12.79 1.69
N THR A 267 -17.87 -12.05 2.71
CA THR A 267 -18.61 -10.80 2.47
C THR A 267 -17.73 -9.76 1.78
N TRP A 268 -16.47 -9.63 2.18
CA TRP A 268 -15.53 -8.70 1.55
C TRP A 268 -15.16 -9.13 0.14
N ALA A 269 -14.94 -10.41 -0.11
CA ALA A 269 -14.68 -10.96 -1.45
C ALA A 269 -15.81 -10.58 -2.43
N ASN A 270 -17.06 -10.71 -2.01
CA ASN A 270 -18.21 -10.29 -2.82
C ASN A 270 -18.22 -8.78 -3.09
N ARG A 271 -17.92 -7.96 -2.08
CA ARG A 271 -17.88 -6.49 -2.22
C ARG A 271 -16.73 -6.00 -3.11
N LEU A 272 -15.62 -6.71 -3.09
CA LEU A 272 -14.42 -6.42 -3.87
C LEU A 272 -14.47 -6.99 -5.29
N GLY A 273 -15.43 -7.90 -5.58
CA GLY A 273 -15.43 -8.66 -6.83
C GLY A 273 -14.21 -9.57 -6.96
N THR A 274 -13.70 -10.09 -5.85
CA THR A 274 -12.52 -10.96 -5.79
C THR A 274 -12.74 -12.24 -6.60
N THR A 275 -11.82 -12.55 -7.50
CA THR A 275 -11.81 -13.81 -8.26
C THR A 275 -10.70 -14.73 -7.74
N ARG A 276 -10.45 -15.85 -8.42
CA ARG A 276 -9.26 -16.69 -8.15
C ARG A 276 -7.94 -15.98 -8.46
N ASP A 277 -8.00 -14.89 -9.24
CA ASP A 277 -6.84 -14.09 -9.60
C ASP A 277 -6.54 -13.00 -8.54
N GLY A 278 -7.43 -12.78 -7.56
CA GLY A 278 -7.22 -11.82 -6.48
C GLY A 278 -8.17 -10.63 -6.49
N SER A 279 -7.75 -9.52 -5.87
CA SER A 279 -8.49 -8.26 -5.78
C SER A 279 -7.63 -7.08 -6.23
N SER A 280 -8.21 -6.04 -6.83
CA SER A 280 -7.47 -4.82 -7.16
C SER A 280 -7.42 -3.83 -6.00
N ILE A 281 -6.33 -3.07 -5.88
CA ILE A 281 -6.23 -1.99 -4.88
C ILE A 281 -7.31 -0.91 -5.07
N THR A 282 -7.72 -0.62 -6.30
CA THR A 282 -8.82 0.31 -6.60
C THR A 282 -10.14 -0.17 -5.98
N ASN A 283 -10.41 -1.47 -5.99
CA ASN A 283 -11.59 -2.04 -5.34
C ASN A 283 -11.46 -2.00 -3.80
N LEU A 284 -10.26 -2.22 -3.24
CA LEU A 284 -10.03 -2.08 -1.79
C LEU A 284 -10.25 -0.65 -1.32
N VAL A 285 -9.72 0.35 -2.04
CA VAL A 285 -9.93 1.77 -1.75
C VAL A 285 -11.40 2.15 -1.89
N GLY A 286 -12.06 1.75 -2.99
CA GLY A 286 -13.50 1.96 -3.19
C GLY A 286 -14.35 1.32 -2.09
N ALA A 287 -13.99 0.11 -1.65
CA ALA A 287 -14.67 -0.57 -0.56
C ALA A 287 -14.42 0.10 0.81
N THR A 288 -13.23 0.65 1.03
CA THR A 288 -12.92 1.44 2.22
C THR A 288 -13.83 2.66 2.28
N ASN A 289 -13.90 3.43 1.19
CA ASN A 289 -14.76 4.61 1.08
C ASN A 289 -16.26 4.26 1.20
N ARG A 290 -16.71 3.13 0.64
CA ARG A 290 -18.15 2.81 0.61
C ARG A 290 -18.67 2.13 1.87
N TYR A 291 -17.85 1.30 2.51
CA TYR A 291 -18.32 0.36 3.52
C TYR A 291 -17.65 0.53 4.88
N THR A 292 -16.78 1.53 5.04
CA THR A 292 -16.18 1.87 6.34
C THR A 292 -16.56 3.31 6.71
N GLY A 293 -15.93 3.87 7.74
CA GLY A 293 -16.02 5.31 8.04
C GLY A 293 -14.67 6.00 8.01
N TRP A 294 -13.64 5.32 7.51
CA TRP A 294 -12.28 5.87 7.47
C TRP A 294 -12.15 7.04 6.48
N ASP A 295 -13.08 7.13 5.54
CA ASP A 295 -13.18 8.20 4.55
C ASP A 295 -13.81 9.50 5.08
N GLN A 296 -14.31 9.48 6.31
CA GLN A 296 -14.89 10.66 6.94
C GLN A 296 -13.81 11.71 7.23
N GLU A 297 -14.20 12.98 7.19
CA GLU A 297 -13.31 14.14 7.36
C GLU A 297 -12.57 14.17 8.70
N ARG A 298 -13.15 13.59 9.76
CA ARG A 298 -12.45 13.46 11.06
C ARG A 298 -11.32 12.42 11.07
N TYR A 299 -11.22 11.61 10.01
CA TYR A 299 -10.22 10.58 9.79
C TYR A 299 -9.32 10.92 8.59
N ALA A 300 -9.20 10.03 7.60
CA ALA A 300 -8.35 10.24 6.44
C ALA A 300 -8.99 11.12 5.39
N GLY A 301 -10.30 11.41 5.47
CA GLY A 301 -11.01 11.87 4.28
C GLY A 301 -11.00 10.79 3.20
N ARG A 302 -11.45 11.11 1.99
CA ARG A 302 -11.61 10.12 0.91
C ARG A 302 -10.29 9.39 0.62
N TYR A 303 -10.30 8.05 0.73
CA TYR A 303 -9.15 7.24 0.37
C TYR A 303 -8.90 7.28 -1.13
N ILE A 304 -7.64 7.28 -1.50
CA ILE A 304 -7.14 7.28 -2.87
C ILE A 304 -6.13 6.16 -3.08
N VAL A 305 -5.97 5.73 -4.34
CA VAL A 305 -4.81 4.95 -4.75
C VAL A 305 -3.71 5.93 -5.15
N LEU A 306 -2.62 5.96 -4.38
CA LEU A 306 -1.53 6.90 -4.56
C LEU A 306 -0.27 6.18 -5.01
N ASP A 307 0.26 6.57 -6.17
CA ASP A 307 1.57 6.15 -6.66
C ASP A 307 2.69 6.82 -5.84
N ILE A 308 3.60 5.99 -5.34
CA ILE A 308 4.77 6.35 -4.54
C ILE A 308 6.08 6.14 -5.31
N LYS A 309 6.05 5.95 -6.64
CA LYS A 309 7.23 5.67 -7.46
C LYS A 309 8.33 6.71 -7.32
N ASP A 310 8.01 7.99 -7.21
CA ASP A 310 8.98 9.08 -7.07
C ASP A 310 9.23 9.49 -5.60
N TRP A 311 8.71 8.73 -4.64
CA TRP A 311 8.81 9.09 -3.22
C TRP A 311 10.13 8.59 -2.65
N SER A 312 10.77 9.41 -1.81
CA SER A 312 11.84 8.96 -0.94
C SER A 312 11.28 8.18 0.25
N TYR A 313 12.14 7.44 0.95
CA TYR A 313 11.76 6.76 2.19
C TYR A 313 11.22 7.75 3.24
N GLY A 314 11.86 8.91 3.40
CA GLY A 314 11.43 9.94 4.34
C GLY A 314 10.00 10.42 4.08
N ARG A 315 9.67 10.72 2.82
CA ARG A 315 8.31 11.11 2.39
C ARG A 315 7.29 10.01 2.66
N TRP A 316 7.62 8.78 2.29
CA TRP A 316 6.74 7.63 2.53
C TRP A 316 6.50 7.42 4.03
N TYR A 317 7.54 7.44 4.85
CA TYR A 317 7.41 7.22 6.29
C TYR A 317 6.67 8.38 6.99
N LEU A 318 6.87 9.62 6.53
CA LEU A 318 6.10 10.77 6.98
C LEU A 318 4.60 10.60 6.68
N LEU A 319 4.23 10.13 5.49
CA LEU A 319 2.84 9.81 5.18
C LEU A 319 2.27 8.74 6.12
N GLN A 320 3.04 7.69 6.44
CA GLN A 320 2.61 6.69 7.41
C GLN A 320 2.28 7.33 8.77
N MET A 321 3.19 8.17 9.29
CA MET A 321 2.97 8.90 10.55
C MET A 321 1.74 9.82 10.47
N ARG A 322 1.53 10.54 9.36
CA ARG A 322 0.31 11.34 9.14
C ARG A 322 -0.96 10.50 9.20
N HIS A 323 -0.99 9.37 8.49
CA HIS A 323 -2.16 8.49 8.47
C HIS A 323 -2.53 7.98 9.86
N TYR A 324 -1.55 7.55 10.63
CA TYR A 324 -1.80 6.96 11.94
C TYR A 324 -1.99 8.02 13.05
N GLY A 325 -1.24 9.12 13.00
CA GLY A 325 -1.23 10.17 14.02
C GLY A 325 -2.31 11.23 13.79
N ASP A 326 -2.30 11.86 12.62
CA ASP A 326 -3.21 12.95 12.29
C ASP A 326 -4.58 12.39 11.87
N TYR A 327 -4.59 11.54 10.85
CA TYR A 327 -5.83 11.00 10.29
C TYR A 327 -6.44 9.88 11.13
N ARG A 328 -5.66 9.30 12.06
CA ARG A 328 -6.10 8.17 12.91
C ARG A 328 -6.73 7.04 12.10
N ALA A 329 -6.20 6.76 10.91
CA ALA A 329 -6.76 5.82 9.96
C ALA A 329 -5.70 4.81 9.46
N PRO A 330 -6.09 3.57 9.11
CA PRO A 330 -5.15 2.57 8.60
C PRO A 330 -4.70 2.88 7.17
N VAL A 331 -3.59 2.29 6.75
CA VAL A 331 -3.09 2.34 5.36
C VAL A 331 -3.27 0.97 4.71
N ILE A 332 -3.73 0.92 3.47
CA ILE A 332 -3.68 -0.29 2.65
C ILE A 332 -2.28 -0.33 2.02
N LEU A 333 -1.41 -1.17 2.57
CA LEU A 333 -0.10 -1.42 1.99
C LEU A 333 -0.22 -2.40 0.83
N HIS A 334 0.60 -2.22 -0.20
CA HIS A 334 0.61 -3.04 -1.40
C HIS A 334 2.03 -3.54 -1.75
N PRO A 335 2.67 -4.33 -0.86
CA PRO A 335 4.00 -4.86 -1.14
C PRO A 335 3.98 -6.03 -2.12
N VAL A 336 5.16 -6.35 -2.67
CA VAL A 336 5.49 -7.71 -3.10
C VAL A 336 6.11 -8.48 -1.94
N LEU A 337 5.66 -9.72 -1.71
CA LEU A 337 6.16 -10.56 -0.62
C LEU A 337 7.43 -11.30 -1.05
N LEU A 338 8.58 -10.66 -0.89
CA LEU A 338 9.89 -11.27 -1.17
C LEU A 338 10.69 -11.44 0.11
N LYS A 339 11.39 -12.57 0.28
CA LYS A 339 12.22 -12.91 1.46
C LYS A 339 13.24 -11.82 1.77
N LYS A 340 13.82 -11.19 0.75
CA LYS A 340 14.77 -10.08 0.92
C LYS A 340 14.19 -8.89 1.68
N TRP A 341 12.87 -8.68 1.62
CA TRP A 341 12.16 -7.65 2.38
C TRP A 341 11.49 -8.19 3.64
N TYR A 342 10.97 -9.42 3.56
CA TYR A 342 10.23 -10.10 4.62
C TYR A 342 10.89 -11.46 4.93
N PRO A 343 11.97 -11.49 5.72
CA PRO A 343 12.75 -12.70 5.96
C PRO A 343 12.04 -13.74 6.85
N TYR A 344 10.81 -13.45 7.28
CA TYR A 344 9.95 -14.44 7.94
C TYR A 344 9.21 -15.33 6.94
N LEU A 345 9.27 -15.01 5.65
CA LEU A 345 8.75 -15.85 4.57
C LEU A 345 9.75 -16.98 4.31
N ASP A 346 9.24 -18.18 4.07
CA ASP A 346 10.04 -19.27 3.54
C ASP A 346 10.15 -19.20 2.01
N ASP A 347 9.13 -18.69 1.32
CA ASP A 347 9.12 -18.53 -0.14
C ASP A 347 8.80 -17.10 -0.57
N ASP A 348 9.33 -16.75 -1.76
CA ASP A 348 8.92 -15.54 -2.47
C ASP A 348 7.51 -15.74 -3.06
N ALA A 349 6.65 -14.76 -2.88
CA ALA A 349 5.28 -14.77 -3.37
C ALA A 349 4.94 -13.52 -4.23
N SER A 350 3.70 -13.46 -4.71
CA SER A 350 3.21 -12.37 -5.57
C SER A 350 3.05 -11.03 -4.84
N GLY A 351 2.45 -10.04 -5.53
CA GLY A 351 1.86 -8.88 -4.86
C GLY A 351 0.89 -9.30 -3.75
N HIS A 352 0.72 -8.45 -2.74
CA HIS A 352 -0.04 -8.74 -1.53
C HIS A 352 -0.62 -7.47 -0.91
N PHE A 353 -1.69 -7.58 -0.12
CA PHE A 353 -2.23 -6.48 0.69
C PHE A 353 -1.98 -6.70 2.17
N GLN A 354 -1.45 -5.68 2.85
CA GLN A 354 -1.32 -5.66 4.32
C GLN A 354 -2.06 -4.46 4.90
N VAL A 355 -2.42 -4.51 6.18
CA VAL A 355 -3.02 -3.36 6.88
C VAL A 355 -1.94 -2.62 7.66
N GLY A 356 -1.43 -1.53 7.11
CA GLY A 356 -0.58 -0.60 7.84
C GLY A 356 -1.36 0.04 8.99
N ARG A 357 -0.78 0.02 10.18
CA ARG A 357 -1.48 0.44 11.41
C ARG A 357 -0.65 1.22 12.41
N GLY A 358 0.63 1.48 12.18
CA GLY A 358 1.43 2.22 13.14
C GLY A 358 2.90 2.34 12.76
N TRP A 359 3.62 3.11 13.57
CA TRP A 359 5.04 3.40 13.41
C TRP A 359 5.78 3.36 14.74
N ASN A 360 7.11 3.26 14.67
CA ASN A 360 8.02 3.35 15.80
C ASN A 360 9.37 3.93 15.33
N LYS A 361 9.70 5.14 15.80
CA LYS A 361 10.99 5.81 15.62
C LYS A 361 11.99 5.19 16.58
N ASN A 362 12.73 4.21 16.11
CA ASN A 362 13.49 3.29 16.96
C ASN A 362 14.84 3.89 17.43
N GLY A 363 14.85 5.17 17.83
CA GLY A 363 16.05 5.94 18.13
C GLY A 363 17.09 5.85 17.01
N ASP A 364 18.31 5.44 17.38
CA ASP A 364 19.43 5.24 16.44
C ASP A 364 19.31 3.95 15.60
N LYS A 365 18.29 3.13 15.84
CA LYS A 365 18.04 1.90 15.09
C LYS A 365 17.06 2.13 13.94
N ALA A 366 16.93 1.11 13.11
CA ALA A 366 15.95 1.04 12.04
C ALA A 366 14.53 1.36 12.54
N ASN A 367 13.90 2.39 11.97
CA ASN A 367 12.49 2.68 12.18
C ASN A 367 11.63 1.49 11.80
N LEU A 368 10.53 1.29 12.53
CA LEU A 368 9.64 0.16 12.35
C LEU A 368 8.25 0.61 11.89
N LEU A 369 7.64 -0.23 11.05
CA LEU A 369 6.25 -0.15 10.67
C LEU A 369 5.49 -1.29 11.35
N ARG A 370 4.32 -0.98 11.87
CA ARG A 370 3.37 -1.94 12.40
C ARG A 370 2.31 -2.22 11.34
N TYR A 371 2.06 -3.49 11.06
CA TYR A 371 1.01 -3.89 10.13
C TYR A 371 0.38 -5.23 10.53
N PHE A 372 -0.83 -5.48 10.01
CA PHE A 372 -1.41 -6.81 10.03
C PHE A 372 -1.10 -7.55 8.73
N GLU A 373 -0.69 -8.81 8.87
CA GLU A 373 -0.28 -9.73 7.82
C GLU A 373 -1.39 -10.77 7.61
N PRO A 374 -2.11 -10.74 6.46
CA PRO A 374 -3.03 -11.80 6.05
C PRO A 374 -2.36 -13.13 5.69
N TRP A 375 -1.13 -13.12 5.17
CA TRP A 375 -0.46 -14.29 4.62
C TRP A 375 0.07 -15.24 5.69
N ASN A 376 -0.34 -16.50 5.68
CA ASN A 376 0.26 -17.56 6.52
C ASN A 376 0.61 -18.75 5.63
N GLN A 377 1.89 -18.95 5.32
CA GLN A 377 2.32 -20.09 4.50
C GLN A 377 1.90 -21.41 5.14
N GLN A 378 2.08 -21.54 6.47
CA GLN A 378 1.69 -22.73 7.24
C GLN A 378 0.22 -23.15 7.03
N ARG A 379 -0.66 -22.20 6.71
CA ARG A 379 -2.08 -22.51 6.47
C ARG A 379 -2.28 -23.32 5.18
N PHE A 380 -1.43 -23.09 4.18
CA PHE A 380 -1.56 -23.69 2.84
C PHE A 380 -0.57 -24.83 2.64
N ASP A 381 0.55 -24.81 3.36
CA ASP A 381 1.52 -25.90 3.47
C ASP A 381 1.94 -26.05 4.95
N PRO A 382 1.49 -27.09 5.67
CA PRO A 382 1.80 -27.27 7.10
C PRO A 382 3.28 -27.42 7.47
N SER A 383 4.17 -27.66 6.49
CA SER A 383 5.62 -27.75 6.71
C SER A 383 6.27 -26.37 6.90
N GLU A 384 5.56 -25.33 6.46
CA GLU A 384 6.00 -23.94 6.51
C GLU A 384 5.94 -23.32 7.91
N PRO A 385 6.79 -22.32 8.20
CA PRO A 385 6.77 -21.66 9.49
C PRO A 385 5.49 -20.86 9.71
N TYR A 386 5.04 -20.81 10.97
CA TYR A 386 3.94 -19.94 11.37
C TYR A 386 4.34 -18.47 11.23
N ILE A 387 3.56 -17.71 10.45
CA ILE A 387 3.73 -16.26 10.35
C ILE A 387 2.80 -15.57 11.36
N ALA A 388 3.32 -14.65 12.16
CA ALA A 388 2.48 -13.89 13.10
C ALA A 388 1.57 -12.89 12.35
N ARG A 389 0.32 -12.73 12.79
CA ARG A 389 -0.63 -11.80 12.15
C ARG A 389 -0.31 -10.33 12.43
N SER A 390 0.27 -10.02 13.58
CA SER A 390 0.70 -8.67 13.94
C SER A 390 2.21 -8.57 13.79
N GLN A 391 2.66 -7.74 12.86
CA GLN A 391 4.06 -7.54 12.55
C GLN A 391 4.53 -6.17 13.02
N GLU A 392 5.77 -6.10 13.48
CA GLU A 392 6.51 -4.86 13.72
C GLU A 392 7.91 -5.04 13.13
N ARG A 393 8.14 -4.46 11.95
CA ARG A 393 9.31 -4.75 11.10
C ARG A 393 9.89 -3.47 10.52
N SER A 394 11.09 -3.56 9.94
CA SER A 394 11.75 -2.43 9.28
C SER A 394 10.80 -1.68 8.33
N ALA A 395 10.58 -0.40 8.62
CA ALA A 395 9.80 0.49 7.78
C ALA A 395 10.46 0.68 6.42
N TYR A 396 11.80 0.77 6.37
CA TYR A 396 12.54 0.86 5.11
C TYR A 396 12.33 -0.37 4.22
N ARG A 397 12.38 -1.59 4.77
CA ARG A 397 12.09 -2.81 3.98
C ARG A 397 10.66 -2.82 3.47
N SER A 398 9.70 -2.38 4.30
CA SER A 398 8.30 -2.26 3.89
C SER A 398 8.13 -1.26 2.75
N TYR A 399 8.80 -0.10 2.82
CA TYR A 399 8.85 0.88 1.74
C TYR A 399 9.42 0.28 0.44
N ARG A 400 10.56 -0.43 0.52
CA ARG A 400 11.17 -1.08 -0.64
C ARG A 400 10.28 -2.16 -1.26
N ALA A 401 9.56 -2.92 -0.44
CA ALA A 401 8.60 -3.92 -0.93
C ALA A 401 7.41 -3.29 -1.66
N ASN A 402 6.87 -2.16 -1.17
CA ASN A 402 5.82 -1.41 -1.88
C ASN A 402 6.35 -0.78 -3.18
N LYS A 403 7.60 -0.32 -3.19
CA LYS A 403 8.28 0.23 -4.39
C LYS A 403 8.62 -0.81 -5.45
N GLU A 404 8.80 -2.07 -5.06
CA GLU A 404 9.08 -3.17 -5.98
C GLU A 404 7.80 -3.82 -6.52
N HIS A 405 6.68 -3.62 -5.84
CA HIS A 405 5.37 -3.96 -6.38
C HIS A 405 5.13 -3.19 -7.67
N PHE A 406 4.66 -3.83 -8.74
CA PHE A 406 4.60 -3.25 -10.09
C PHE A 406 3.71 -2.00 -10.23
N GLN A 407 2.74 -1.81 -9.33
CA GLN A 407 1.91 -0.60 -9.32
C GLN A 407 2.50 0.55 -8.51
N HIS A 408 3.50 0.27 -7.66
CA HIS A 408 4.15 1.27 -6.83
C HIS A 408 3.15 2.10 -6.02
N ASN A 409 2.05 1.54 -5.52
CA ASN A 409 0.96 2.32 -4.94
C ASN A 409 0.58 1.86 -3.52
N ILE A 410 -0.16 2.70 -2.82
CA ILE A 410 -0.79 2.41 -1.53
C ILE A 410 -2.19 3.02 -1.49
N GLY A 411 -3.05 2.48 -0.63
CA GLY A 411 -4.38 3.04 -0.36
C GLY A 411 -4.37 3.90 0.89
N VAL A 412 -4.61 5.20 0.72
CA VAL A 412 -4.47 6.23 1.77
C VAL A 412 -5.61 7.22 1.75
#